data_AF-A0A285QYB7-F1
#
_entry.id   AF-A0A285QYB7-F1
#
_cell.length_a   1.000
_cell.length_b   1.000
_cell.length_c   1.000
_cell.angle_alpha   90.00
_cell.angle_beta   90.00
_cell.angle_gamma   90.00
#
_symmetry.space_group_name_H-M   'P 1'
#
loop_
_entity.id
_entity.type
_entity.pdbx_description
1 polymer ?
#
loop_
_entity_poly.entity_id
_entity_poly.type
_entity_poly.pdbx_seq_one_letter_code
_entity_poly.pdbx_strand_id
1 'polypeptide(L)'
;MISRYRRLGRMTGWCVLLTSVGGPTLAQTAPSQPPGSLVVDPQQGATPRPIQPAPAPLPSTPATTLPSTATPPLASPRVSGPAIPLQPLRGDLPQGVERQPLPGGVAGGLPAPSANPLLIDPKADPILQLAIASGDPDTFRNAIRAVVARNPAAAEADARLDEARGVRNEARATQYPVVDLSMSYFRVLDRAFSNDPQNVLERSRPRRRTDALARAQLPLIDFGTARNRIGAGNRRIEASVAQIDDTASQIALRGIATWYQLFGYRALVRLSEAFVEGQTALRGAIEQRVTQGYAAPGDVAQVESYIAAAEAQLANYRRQLASAEAQYTALTGAPAPAGFGRAPAAAEAKVTVDRAQLDAETIPAVRAAKSLAEAARYDARVAKSNALPGVTVGVDAGRYGVIETDKDFDIRGSVTLSQRLGGGSVQRIDQARARARGAEATYERIRQDAVRDAAVAWSDVEALEASEAAIRDNYLATRQSRDVLAERFRVARGSLFDLLGAEANYFNVAARYVETVTELDIARYSLLARRGKLLDAFGIAPARLDQQ
;
A
#
# COMPACT_ATOMS: atom_id res chain seq x y z
N MET A 1 -11.58 -66.45 1.50
CA MET A 1 -11.38 -67.03 2.85
C MET A 1 -10.03 -67.76 2.89
N ILE A 2 -9.06 -67.16 3.58
CA ILE A 2 -8.06 -67.75 4.49
C ILE A 2 -7.26 -69.02 4.09
N SER A 3 -5.93 -68.79 3.99
CA SER A 3 -4.77 -69.65 4.37
C SER A 3 -4.47 -70.89 3.52
N ARG A 4 -3.25 -71.42 3.39
CA ARG A 4 -1.95 -71.33 4.10
C ARG A 4 -0.94 -72.11 3.22
N TYR A 5 0.37 -71.84 3.26
CA TYR A 5 1.49 -72.83 3.36
C TYR A 5 2.88 -72.16 3.23
N ARG A 6 3.71 -72.21 4.31
CA ARG A 6 5.06 -72.85 4.45
C ARG A 6 6.22 -72.27 3.60
N ARG A 7 7.50 -72.19 4.05
CA ARG A 7 8.27 -72.38 5.31
C ARG A 7 9.77 -72.15 4.95
N LEU A 8 10.64 -72.12 5.98
CA LEU A 8 12.13 -72.17 6.02
C LEU A 8 12.87 -70.83 5.83
N GLY A 9 13.85 -70.44 6.67
CA GLY A 9 14.38 -71.04 7.90
C GLY A 9 15.67 -70.36 8.41
N ARG A 10 15.86 -70.43 9.75
CA ARG A 10 17.09 -70.47 10.59
C ARG A 10 18.00 -69.21 10.72
N MET A 11 18.11 -68.69 11.95
CA MET A 11 19.24 -68.77 12.95
C MET A 11 20.23 -67.62 12.73
N THR A 12 20.75 -66.83 13.69
CA THR A 12 21.11 -66.97 15.12
C THR A 12 21.39 -65.50 15.58
N GLY A 13 20.87 -64.96 16.67
CA GLY A 13 21.42 -65.08 18.03
C GLY A 13 22.62 -64.16 18.29
N TRP A 14 22.45 -63.08 19.08
CA TRP A 14 23.26 -62.73 20.28
C TRP A 14 22.77 -61.42 20.93
N CYS A 15 22.50 -61.51 22.25
CA CYS A 15 22.29 -60.40 23.18
C CYS A 15 23.62 -59.71 23.50
N VAL A 16 23.60 -58.43 23.92
CA VAL A 16 24.13 -57.96 25.22
C VAL A 16 23.57 -56.55 25.48
N LEU A 17 22.94 -56.38 26.64
CA LEU A 17 22.65 -55.12 27.33
C LEU A 17 23.93 -54.57 27.94
N LEU A 18 24.14 -53.24 27.93
CA LEU A 18 24.70 -52.55 29.10
C LEU A 18 24.46 -51.03 29.05
N THR A 19 24.05 -50.56 30.22
CA THR A 19 23.67 -49.22 30.65
C THR A 19 24.86 -48.28 30.89
N SER A 20 24.55 -46.98 30.87
CA SER A 20 24.85 -45.98 31.92
C SER A 20 25.76 -44.78 31.58
N VAL A 21 25.33 -43.63 32.14
CA VAL A 21 26.06 -42.37 32.47
C VAL A 21 26.48 -41.51 31.27
N GLY A 22 26.26 -40.19 31.18
CA GLY A 22 25.91 -39.14 32.14
C GLY A 22 26.94 -38.01 32.05
N GLY A 23 26.55 -36.84 31.54
CA GLY A 23 27.27 -35.55 31.70
C GLY A 23 28.11 -35.05 30.50
N PRO A 24 28.59 -33.78 30.53
CA PRO A 24 27.84 -32.64 29.98
C PRO A 24 28.64 -31.75 29.00
N THR A 25 27.92 -30.80 28.38
CA THR A 25 28.36 -29.48 27.87
C THR A 25 29.51 -29.39 26.85
N LEU A 26 29.27 -28.71 25.73
CA LEU A 26 29.98 -27.47 25.38
C LEU A 26 29.33 -26.81 24.15
N ALA A 27 28.96 -25.55 24.32
CA ALA A 27 28.66 -24.65 23.23
C ALA A 27 29.95 -24.37 22.44
N GLN A 28 29.86 -24.35 21.11
CA GLN A 28 30.90 -23.74 20.29
C GLN A 28 30.27 -22.98 19.12
N THR A 29 30.34 -21.67 19.25
CA THR A 29 30.16 -20.64 18.23
C THR A 29 31.23 -20.79 17.16
N ALA A 30 30.85 -20.59 15.89
CA ALA A 30 31.74 -20.46 14.74
C ALA A 30 31.12 -19.48 13.72
N PRO A 31 31.92 -18.82 12.87
CA PRO A 31 31.88 -17.35 12.74
C PRO A 31 31.35 -16.83 11.39
N SER A 32 31.17 -15.51 11.34
CA SER A 32 30.88 -14.68 10.16
C SER A 32 32.12 -14.42 9.30
N GLN A 33 31.98 -14.45 7.96
CA GLN A 33 32.72 -13.71 6.90
C GLN A 33 32.32 -14.26 5.49
N PRO A 34 32.64 -13.62 4.34
CA PRO A 34 32.09 -12.37 3.75
C PRO A 34 31.61 -12.61 2.27
N PRO A 35 31.30 -11.59 1.43
CA PRO A 35 30.52 -11.78 0.20
C PRO A 35 31.38 -12.07 -1.05
N GLY A 36 30.88 -12.94 -1.93
CA GLY A 36 31.37 -13.06 -3.31
C GLY A 36 31.16 -14.43 -3.94
N SER A 37 30.24 -14.51 -4.89
CA SER A 37 30.46 -15.04 -6.25
C SER A 37 29.15 -15.52 -6.87
N LEU A 38 28.82 -14.93 -8.02
CA LEU A 38 27.84 -15.44 -8.95
C LEU A 38 28.31 -16.79 -9.49
N VAL A 39 27.50 -17.83 -9.28
CA VAL A 39 27.46 -19.01 -10.15
C VAL A 39 25.99 -19.21 -10.51
N VAL A 40 25.68 -19.02 -11.79
CA VAL A 40 24.39 -19.29 -12.40
C VAL A 40 24.39 -20.77 -12.78
N ASP A 41 23.50 -21.55 -12.17
CA ASP A 41 23.27 -22.95 -12.51
C ASP A 41 22.00 -23.06 -13.37
N PRO A 42 22.06 -23.46 -14.65
CA PRO A 42 20.95 -23.33 -15.58
C PRO A 42 20.18 -24.65 -15.76
N GLN A 43 19.78 -25.35 -14.69
CA GLN A 43 18.77 -26.43 -14.80
C GLN A 43 18.04 -26.69 -13.46
N GLN A 44 17.05 -25.87 -13.10
CA GLN A 44 15.92 -26.34 -12.29
C GLN A 44 14.61 -25.67 -12.73
N GLY A 45 13.69 -26.52 -13.17
CA GLY A 45 12.33 -26.14 -13.55
C GLY A 45 11.52 -25.67 -12.35
N ALA A 46 10.60 -24.75 -12.63
CA ALA A 46 9.67 -24.15 -11.69
C ALA A 46 8.80 -25.21 -10.97
N THR A 47 9.15 -25.53 -9.73
CA THR A 47 8.21 -26.01 -8.72
C THR A 47 7.84 -24.84 -7.80
N PRO A 48 6.55 -24.58 -7.54
CA PRO A 48 6.15 -23.55 -6.59
C PRO A 48 6.61 -23.96 -5.18
N ARG A 49 7.32 -23.08 -4.49
CA ARG A 49 7.51 -23.22 -3.03
C ARG A 49 6.13 -23.24 -2.36
N PRO A 50 5.91 -24.08 -1.34
CA PRO A 50 4.73 -23.95 -0.48
C PRO A 50 4.76 -22.57 0.17
N ILE A 51 3.65 -21.84 0.07
CA ILE A 51 3.41 -20.62 0.83
C ILE A 51 3.44 -21.02 2.31
N GLN A 52 4.31 -20.40 3.10
CA GLN A 52 4.25 -20.53 4.56
C GLN A 52 2.84 -20.15 5.02
N PRO A 53 2.17 -20.96 5.87
CA PRO A 53 0.88 -20.55 6.42
C PRO A 53 1.06 -19.22 7.16
N ALA A 54 0.12 -18.31 6.95
CA ALA A 54 0.08 -17.03 7.65
C ALA A 54 0.19 -17.26 9.17
N PRO A 55 0.89 -16.39 9.92
CA PRO A 55 0.83 -16.44 11.38
C PRO A 55 -0.64 -16.36 11.80
N ALA A 56 -1.05 -17.25 12.70
CA ALA A 56 -2.42 -17.32 13.19
C ALA A 56 -2.87 -15.94 13.68
N PRO A 57 -4.12 -15.51 13.38
CA PRO A 57 -4.66 -14.32 13.99
C PRO A 57 -4.63 -14.50 15.51
N LEU A 58 -4.10 -13.50 16.21
CA LEU A 58 -4.21 -13.41 17.66
C LEU A 58 -5.68 -13.63 18.05
N PRO A 59 -5.97 -14.41 19.11
CA PRO A 59 -7.34 -14.65 19.52
C PRO A 59 -8.01 -13.31 19.79
N SER A 60 -9.10 -13.05 19.07
CA SER A 60 -10.03 -11.98 19.40
C SER A 60 -10.47 -12.20 20.84
N THR A 61 -10.08 -11.31 21.74
CA THR A 61 -10.70 -11.20 23.06
C THR A 61 -12.20 -11.12 22.84
N PRO A 62 -13.01 -12.03 23.39
CA PRO A 62 -14.45 -11.87 23.32
C PRO A 62 -14.80 -10.57 24.04
N ALA A 63 -15.62 -9.73 23.39
CA ALA A 63 -16.34 -8.69 24.08
C ALA A 63 -17.07 -9.35 25.26
N THR A 64 -16.64 -9.05 26.47
CA THR A 64 -17.42 -9.36 27.66
C THR A 64 -18.73 -8.58 27.54
N THR A 65 -19.77 -9.26 27.10
CA THR A 65 -21.16 -8.90 27.35
C THR A 65 -21.34 -8.89 28.86
N LEU A 66 -21.28 -7.69 29.45
CA LEU A 66 -21.82 -7.49 30.79
C LEU A 66 -23.35 -7.56 30.69
N PRO A 67 -24.02 -8.34 31.54
CA PRO A 67 -25.47 -8.40 31.57
C PRO A 67 -26.03 -7.05 32.04
N SER A 68 -27.06 -6.59 31.31
CA SER A 68 -27.99 -5.56 31.77
C SER A 68 -28.71 -6.07 33.02
N THR A 69 -28.19 -5.74 34.20
CA THR A 69 -28.93 -5.81 35.46
C THR A 69 -29.40 -4.41 35.84
N ALA A 70 -30.70 -4.20 35.69
CA ALA A 70 -31.44 -3.12 36.33
C ALA A 70 -31.06 -3.04 37.82
N THR A 71 -30.61 -1.87 38.26
CA THR A 71 -30.35 -1.59 39.68
C THR A 71 -31.41 -0.59 40.18
N PRO A 72 -32.08 -0.86 41.32
CA PRO A 72 -33.15 -0.03 41.87
C PRO A 72 -32.62 1.31 42.44
N PRO A 73 -33.51 2.30 42.68
CA PRO A 73 -33.07 3.60 43.20
C PRO A 73 -32.57 3.47 44.64
N LEU A 74 -31.29 3.78 44.87
CA LEU A 74 -30.74 3.97 46.20
C LEU A 74 -31.01 5.39 46.67
N ALA A 75 -31.73 5.47 47.78
CA ALA A 75 -31.99 6.67 48.54
C ALA A 75 -30.70 7.35 49.01
N SER A 76 -30.64 8.68 48.86
CA SER A 76 -29.56 9.51 49.37
C SER A 76 -29.47 9.43 50.90
N PRO A 77 -28.30 9.22 51.52
CA PRO A 77 -28.15 9.42 52.95
C PRO A 77 -28.25 10.93 53.25
N ARG A 78 -29.19 11.31 54.12
CA ARG A 78 -29.20 12.63 54.76
C ARG A 78 -28.02 12.70 55.72
N VAL A 79 -27.00 13.46 55.36
CA VAL A 79 -25.97 13.91 56.32
C VAL A 79 -26.42 15.24 56.90
N SER A 80 -26.85 15.19 58.15
CA SER A 80 -27.13 16.34 58.99
C SER A 80 -25.80 16.87 59.55
N GLY A 81 -25.21 17.87 58.90
CA GLY A 81 -24.09 18.66 59.42
C GLY A 81 -24.53 20.11 59.67
N PRO A 82 -23.94 20.83 60.65
CA PRO A 82 -24.31 22.21 60.92
C PRO A 82 -24.04 23.07 59.68
N ALA A 83 -25.03 23.89 59.32
CA ALA A 83 -24.94 24.84 58.21
C ALA A 83 -23.81 25.83 58.46
N ILE A 84 -22.76 25.77 57.63
CA ILE A 84 -21.82 26.88 57.49
C ILE A 84 -22.57 27.96 56.70
N PRO A 85 -22.74 29.19 57.23
CA PRO A 85 -23.37 30.24 56.47
C PRO A 85 -22.48 30.59 55.27
N LEU A 86 -22.97 30.34 54.06
CA LEU A 86 -22.45 30.96 52.85
C LEU A 86 -22.67 32.47 52.98
N GLN A 87 -21.60 33.20 53.30
CA GLN A 87 -21.61 34.66 53.18
C GLN A 87 -21.81 35.00 51.69
N PRO A 88 -22.82 35.82 51.34
CA PRO A 88 -22.84 36.43 50.03
C PRO A 88 -21.69 37.45 50.01
N LEU A 89 -20.63 37.17 49.26
CA LEU A 89 -19.66 38.21 48.88
C LEU A 89 -20.34 39.14 47.87
N ARG A 90 -21.24 39.98 48.38
CA ARG A 90 -21.71 41.19 47.72
C ARG A 90 -20.87 42.34 48.27
N GLY A 91 -19.61 42.36 47.86
CA GLY A 91 -18.73 43.51 48.05
C GLY A 91 -18.85 44.40 46.82
N ASP A 92 -19.22 45.66 47.02
CA ASP A 92 -19.07 46.68 45.99
C ASP A 92 -17.60 46.72 45.53
N LEU A 93 -17.41 46.89 44.21
CA LEU A 93 -16.10 46.95 43.58
C LEU A 93 -15.28 48.10 44.19
N PRO A 94 -14.05 47.87 44.69
CA PRO A 94 -13.13 48.96 44.93
C PRO A 94 -12.78 49.61 43.58
N GLN A 95 -13.05 50.92 43.46
CA GLN A 95 -12.59 51.72 42.33
C GLN A 95 -11.06 51.77 42.39
N GLY A 96 -10.40 51.07 41.47
CA GLY A 96 -8.93 51.01 41.43
C GLY A 96 -8.33 49.73 40.83
N VAL A 97 -9.13 48.73 40.45
CA VAL A 97 -8.58 47.51 39.80
C VAL A 97 -8.02 47.88 38.43
N GLU A 98 -6.70 47.95 38.35
CA GLU A 98 -5.93 48.12 37.12
C GLU A 98 -6.34 47.01 36.14
N ARG A 99 -6.79 47.39 34.95
CA ARG A 99 -7.28 46.43 33.95
C ARG A 99 -6.09 45.63 33.44
N GLN A 100 -5.92 44.40 33.92
CA GLN A 100 -4.89 43.51 33.38
C GLN A 100 -5.16 43.24 31.89
N PRO A 101 -4.15 43.39 31.02
CA PRO A 101 -4.27 43.13 29.60
C PRO A 101 -4.47 41.63 29.33
N LEU A 102 -5.28 41.32 28.33
CA LEU A 102 -5.44 39.94 27.85
C LEU A 102 -4.14 39.44 27.21
N PRO A 103 -3.82 38.14 27.28
CA PRO A 103 -2.72 37.56 26.53
C PRO A 103 -2.85 37.90 25.03
N GLY A 104 -1.77 38.38 24.42
CA GLY A 104 -1.71 38.63 22.99
C GLY A 104 -1.79 37.31 22.21
N GLY A 105 -2.43 37.34 21.03
CA GLY A 105 -2.50 36.18 20.15
C GLY A 105 -1.22 36.02 19.35
N VAL A 106 -0.76 34.78 19.18
CA VAL A 106 0.35 34.45 18.28
C VAL A 106 -0.13 34.50 16.83
N ALA A 107 0.64 35.14 15.95
CA ALA A 107 0.31 35.20 14.52
C ALA A 107 0.21 33.79 13.91
N GLY A 108 -0.97 33.44 13.39
CA GLY A 108 -1.24 32.11 12.81
C GLY A 108 -1.58 31.00 13.82
N GLY A 109 -1.77 31.34 15.10
CA GLY A 109 -2.25 30.46 16.17
C GLY A 109 -3.71 30.71 16.57
N LEU A 110 -4.11 30.24 17.75
CA LEU A 110 -5.45 30.54 18.31
C LEU A 110 -5.64 32.07 18.46
N PRO A 111 -6.74 32.64 17.96
CA PRO A 111 -7.03 34.06 18.17
C PRO A 111 -7.23 34.37 19.66
N ALA A 112 -6.67 35.49 20.11
CA ALA A 112 -6.84 35.99 21.48
C ALA A 112 -8.32 36.31 21.77
N PRO A 113 -8.72 36.33 23.06
CA PRO A 113 -10.07 36.73 23.44
C PRO A 113 -10.43 38.11 22.91
N SER A 114 -11.57 38.24 22.22
CA SER A 114 -12.05 39.52 21.70
C SER A 114 -12.67 40.39 22.80
N ALA A 115 -12.44 41.70 22.74
CA ALA A 115 -13.12 42.69 23.57
C ALA A 115 -14.64 42.78 23.26
N ASN A 116 -15.08 42.26 22.11
CA ASN A 116 -16.48 42.16 21.74
C ASN A 116 -16.85 40.71 21.37
N PRO A 117 -17.12 39.86 22.38
CA PRO A 117 -17.23 38.41 22.20
C PRO A 117 -18.48 37.99 21.41
N LEU A 118 -19.51 38.86 21.31
CA LEU A 118 -20.77 38.56 20.61
C LEU A 118 -20.71 38.84 19.10
N LEU A 119 -19.65 39.48 18.62
CA LEU A 119 -19.47 39.87 17.21
C LEU A 119 -18.16 39.29 16.68
N ILE A 120 -18.11 37.96 16.52
CA ILE A 120 -17.00 37.28 15.87
C ILE A 120 -17.21 37.35 14.36
N ASP A 121 -16.27 37.94 13.63
CA ASP A 121 -16.24 37.86 12.17
C ASP A 121 -15.59 36.53 11.73
N PRO A 122 -16.36 35.59 11.14
CA PRO A 122 -15.81 34.32 10.67
C PRO A 122 -14.80 34.49 9.54
N LYS A 123 -14.86 35.59 8.77
CA LYS A 123 -13.94 35.85 7.66
C LYS A 123 -12.58 36.34 8.13
N ALA A 124 -12.49 36.93 9.32
CA ALA A 124 -11.22 37.38 9.88
C ALA A 124 -10.55 36.31 10.77
N ASP A 125 -11.19 35.16 10.98
CA ASP A 125 -10.68 34.10 11.85
C ASP A 125 -9.49 33.36 11.19
N PRO A 126 -8.32 33.30 11.84
CA PRO A 126 -7.12 32.70 11.24
C PRO A 126 -7.23 31.18 11.02
N ILE A 127 -8.00 30.46 11.86
CA ILE A 127 -8.19 29.02 11.74
C ILE A 127 -9.19 28.71 10.62
N LEU A 128 -10.27 29.48 10.52
CA LEU A 128 -11.20 29.36 9.39
C LEU A 128 -10.54 29.77 8.07
N GLN A 129 -9.69 30.79 8.08
CA GLN A 129 -8.91 31.20 6.91
C GLN A 129 -7.89 30.15 6.50
N LEU A 130 -7.27 29.43 7.44
CA LEU A 130 -6.38 28.31 7.12
C LEU A 130 -7.11 27.20 6.35
N ALA A 131 -8.40 26.98 6.62
CA ALA A 131 -9.24 26.03 5.90
C ALA A 131 -9.69 26.54 4.51
N ILE A 132 -9.72 27.86 4.29
CA ILE A 132 -10.20 28.47 3.03
C ILE A 132 -9.04 28.76 2.09
N ALA A 133 -7.95 29.32 2.60
CA ALA A 133 -6.77 29.70 1.82
C ALA A 133 -6.14 28.46 1.20
N SER A 134 -5.98 28.48 -0.12
CA SER A 134 -5.25 27.45 -0.87
C SER A 134 -3.98 28.04 -1.43
N GLY A 135 -2.91 27.25 -1.43
CA GLY A 135 -1.68 27.57 -2.13
C GLY A 135 -1.87 27.55 -3.65
N ASP A 136 -0.82 27.94 -4.37
CA ASP A 136 -0.80 27.89 -5.83
C ASP A 136 -1.12 26.47 -6.37
N PRO A 137 -2.20 26.31 -7.15
CA PRO A 137 -2.57 25.02 -7.73
C PRO A 137 -1.50 24.39 -8.60
N ASP A 138 -0.70 25.19 -9.29
CA ASP A 138 0.32 24.68 -10.20
C ASP A 138 1.51 24.11 -9.43
N THR A 139 1.93 24.76 -8.35
CA THR A 139 2.93 24.23 -7.42
C THR A 139 2.53 22.87 -6.87
N PHE A 140 1.27 22.71 -6.41
CA PHE A 140 0.78 21.42 -5.91
C PHE A 140 0.74 20.35 -7.01
N ARG A 141 0.16 20.67 -8.18
CA ARG A 141 0.09 19.71 -9.29
C ARG A 141 1.48 19.26 -9.76
N ASN A 142 2.42 20.20 -9.89
CA ASN A 142 3.79 19.90 -10.31
C ASN A 142 4.51 19.04 -9.27
N ALA A 143 4.29 19.29 -7.98
CA ALA A 143 4.85 18.46 -6.92
C ALA A 143 4.34 17.00 -7.00
N ILE A 144 3.03 16.80 -7.17
CA ILE A 144 2.45 15.44 -7.30
C ILE A 144 2.93 14.75 -8.59
N ARG A 145 3.02 15.47 -9.73
CA ARG A 145 3.60 14.93 -10.97
C ARG A 145 5.04 14.49 -10.77
N ALA A 146 5.87 15.33 -10.13
CA ALA A 146 7.26 15.01 -9.85
C ALA A 146 7.39 13.79 -8.95
N VAL A 147 6.52 13.66 -7.95
CA VAL A 147 6.43 12.48 -7.09
C VAL A 147 6.15 11.22 -7.89
N VAL A 148 5.16 11.23 -8.78
CA VAL A 148 4.82 10.08 -9.64
C VAL A 148 6.00 9.72 -10.54
N ALA A 149 6.62 10.71 -11.18
CA ALA A 149 7.73 10.50 -12.11
C ALA A 149 9.02 9.98 -11.44
N ARG A 150 9.28 10.37 -10.18
CA ARG A 150 10.50 9.99 -9.45
C ARG A 150 10.38 8.66 -8.70
N ASN A 151 9.15 8.21 -8.42
CA ASN A 151 8.94 7.06 -7.55
C ASN A 151 9.46 5.75 -8.19
N PRO A 152 10.30 4.96 -7.49
CA PRO A 152 10.79 3.68 -8.02
C PRO A 152 9.70 2.70 -8.44
N ALA A 153 8.52 2.75 -7.81
CA ALA A 153 7.39 1.90 -8.19
C ALA A 153 6.87 2.18 -9.62
N ALA A 154 7.08 3.40 -10.15
CA ALA A 154 6.79 3.69 -11.56
C ALA A 154 7.76 2.94 -12.49
N ALA A 155 9.07 2.96 -12.18
CA ALA A 155 10.08 2.22 -12.93
C ALA A 155 9.86 0.70 -12.86
N GLU A 156 9.40 0.17 -11.72
CA GLU A 156 8.99 -1.23 -11.61
C GLU A 156 7.81 -1.57 -12.53
N ALA A 157 6.82 -0.67 -12.64
CA ALA A 157 5.68 -0.87 -13.53
C ALA A 157 6.09 -0.86 -15.01
N ASP A 158 7.01 0.04 -15.39
CA ASP A 158 7.59 0.08 -16.74
C ASP A 158 8.39 -1.19 -17.05
N ALA A 159 9.21 -1.68 -16.12
CA ALA A 159 9.96 -2.92 -16.30
C ALA A 159 9.04 -4.15 -16.50
N ARG A 160 7.89 -4.20 -15.80
CA ARG A 160 6.87 -5.25 -16.02
C ARG A 160 6.20 -5.15 -17.39
N LEU A 161 6.05 -3.94 -17.94
CA LEU A 161 5.58 -3.75 -19.31
C LEU A 161 6.61 -4.28 -20.32
N ASP A 162 7.89 -3.98 -20.12
CA ASP A 162 8.97 -4.47 -20.98
C ASP A 162 9.11 -5.99 -20.91
N GLU A 163 8.94 -6.60 -19.73
CA GLU A 163 8.85 -8.05 -19.58
C GLU A 163 7.67 -8.61 -20.40
N ALA A 164 6.48 -8.02 -20.28
CA ALA A 164 5.31 -8.45 -21.04
C ALA A 164 5.52 -8.33 -22.56
N ARG A 165 6.20 -7.26 -23.01
CA ARG A 165 6.63 -7.09 -24.41
C ARG A 165 7.62 -8.16 -24.82
N GLY A 166 8.60 -8.49 -23.97
CA GLY A 166 9.57 -9.57 -24.17
C GLY A 166 8.89 -10.92 -24.37
N VAL A 167 7.98 -11.30 -23.46
CA VAL A 167 7.20 -12.55 -23.54
C VAL A 167 6.35 -12.60 -24.81
N ARG A 168 5.73 -11.48 -25.22
CA ARG A 168 4.98 -11.40 -26.49
C ARG A 168 5.90 -11.57 -27.69
N ASN A 169 7.07 -10.94 -27.68
CA ASN A 169 8.04 -11.01 -28.78
C ASN A 169 8.65 -12.41 -28.90
N GLU A 170 8.91 -13.09 -27.78
CA GLU A 170 9.28 -14.51 -27.77
C GLU A 170 8.19 -15.38 -28.43
N ALA A 171 6.92 -15.11 -28.13
CA ALA A 171 5.81 -15.77 -28.79
C ALA A 171 5.75 -15.50 -30.30
N ARG A 172 6.10 -14.28 -30.75
CA ARG A 172 6.23 -13.95 -32.19
C ARG A 172 7.42 -14.68 -32.82
N ALA A 173 8.52 -14.84 -32.10
CA ALA A 173 9.71 -15.53 -32.59
C ALA A 173 9.41 -16.98 -33.02
N THR A 174 8.45 -17.65 -32.36
CA THR A 174 8.03 -19.00 -32.74
C THR A 174 7.37 -19.13 -34.12
N GLN A 175 7.05 -18.02 -34.78
CA GLN A 175 6.53 -18.01 -36.16
C GLN A 175 7.63 -18.01 -37.23
N TYR A 176 8.88 -17.78 -36.83
CA TYR A 176 10.03 -17.76 -37.72
C TYR A 176 10.81 -19.07 -37.64
N PRO A 177 11.59 -19.42 -38.68
CA PRO A 177 12.44 -20.60 -38.62
C PRO A 177 13.50 -20.43 -37.54
N VAL A 178 13.66 -21.46 -36.70
CA VAL A 178 14.74 -21.54 -35.71
C VAL A 178 15.90 -22.28 -36.34
N VAL A 179 17.10 -21.75 -36.20
CA VAL A 179 18.34 -22.37 -36.70
C VAL A 179 19.23 -22.72 -35.53
N ASP A 180 19.45 -24.02 -35.33
CA ASP A 180 20.34 -24.58 -34.31
C ASP A 180 21.64 -25.03 -34.94
N LEU A 181 22.77 -24.59 -34.38
CA LEU A 181 24.09 -25.09 -34.74
C LEU A 181 24.63 -25.94 -33.59
N SER A 182 25.03 -27.16 -33.89
CA SER A 182 25.64 -28.06 -32.91
C SER A 182 26.94 -28.63 -33.46
N MET A 183 27.95 -28.73 -32.60
CA MET A 183 29.20 -29.42 -32.90
C MET A 183 29.43 -30.46 -31.83
N SER A 184 29.64 -31.70 -32.24
CA SER A 184 29.80 -32.83 -31.32
C SER A 184 31.05 -33.62 -31.67
N TYR A 185 31.82 -33.98 -30.66
CA TYR A 185 32.95 -34.90 -30.80
C TYR A 185 32.65 -36.15 -30.01
N PHE A 186 32.80 -37.31 -30.63
CA PHE A 186 32.76 -38.57 -29.92
C PHE A 186 34.04 -39.36 -30.15
N ARG A 187 34.44 -40.12 -29.14
CA ARG A 187 35.46 -41.17 -29.23
C ARG A 187 34.92 -42.44 -28.61
N VAL A 188 34.99 -43.51 -29.37
CA VAL A 188 34.59 -44.84 -28.94
C VAL A 188 35.73 -45.46 -28.13
N LEU A 189 35.47 -45.65 -26.84
CA LEU A 189 36.42 -46.20 -25.88
C LEU A 189 36.65 -47.69 -26.13
N ASP A 190 35.57 -48.45 -26.30
CA ASP A 190 35.60 -49.86 -26.65
C ASP A 190 34.49 -50.21 -27.65
N ARG A 191 34.75 -51.18 -28.53
CA ARG A 191 33.83 -51.64 -29.57
C ARG A 191 34.27 -53.01 -30.07
N ALA A 192 33.39 -54.00 -29.93
CA ALA A 192 33.57 -55.35 -30.46
C ALA A 192 32.38 -55.72 -31.36
N PHE A 193 32.65 -56.10 -32.61
CA PHE A 193 31.64 -56.57 -33.56
C PHE A 193 32.06 -57.95 -34.09
N SER A 194 31.09 -58.85 -34.27
CA SER A 194 31.31 -60.18 -34.85
C SER A 194 31.86 -60.09 -36.29
N ASN A 195 32.61 -61.10 -36.73
CA ASN A 195 33.22 -61.16 -38.07
C ASN A 195 32.23 -61.54 -39.19
N ASP A 196 30.93 -61.44 -38.94
CA ASP A 196 29.87 -61.68 -39.92
C ASP A 196 29.99 -60.73 -41.13
N PRO A 197 29.89 -61.22 -42.38
CA PRO A 197 29.80 -60.39 -43.59
C PRO A 197 28.70 -59.32 -43.54
N GLN A 198 27.64 -59.50 -42.76
CA GLN A 198 26.56 -58.51 -42.61
C GLN A 198 26.96 -57.28 -41.76
N ASN A 199 28.09 -57.33 -41.03
CA ASN A 199 28.53 -56.28 -40.10
C ASN A 199 29.67 -55.37 -40.62
N VAL A 200 30.00 -55.44 -41.91
CA VAL A 200 31.12 -54.65 -42.50
C VAL A 200 30.95 -53.15 -42.29
N LEU A 201 29.74 -52.62 -42.46
CA LEU A 201 29.40 -51.20 -42.27
C LEU A 201 29.62 -50.71 -40.82
N GLU A 202 29.30 -51.53 -39.82
CA GLU A 202 29.45 -51.16 -38.40
C GLU A 202 30.92 -51.18 -37.96
N ARG A 203 31.72 -52.10 -38.53
CA ARG A 203 33.17 -52.18 -38.30
C ARG A 203 33.94 -51.03 -38.93
N SER A 204 33.48 -50.50 -40.07
CA SER A 204 34.12 -49.39 -40.77
C SER A 204 33.76 -48.01 -40.21
N ARG A 205 32.85 -47.90 -39.23
CA ARG A 205 32.50 -46.61 -38.62
C ARG A 205 33.71 -46.00 -37.89
N PRO A 206 33.92 -44.67 -37.96
CA PRO A 206 35.02 -44.02 -37.26
C PRO A 206 35.01 -44.32 -35.75
N ARG A 207 36.21 -44.51 -35.16
CA ARG A 207 36.40 -44.63 -33.70
C ARG A 207 36.43 -43.28 -32.98
N ARG A 208 36.66 -42.21 -33.73
CA ARG A 208 36.51 -40.82 -33.29
C ARG A 208 35.97 -40.01 -34.46
N ARG A 209 35.12 -39.02 -34.19
CA ARG A 209 34.60 -38.13 -35.22
C ARG A 209 34.14 -36.83 -34.61
N THR A 210 34.44 -35.74 -35.30
CA THR A 210 33.91 -34.41 -35.02
C THR A 210 32.83 -34.08 -36.05
N ASP A 211 31.59 -33.89 -35.61
CA ASP A 211 30.44 -33.61 -36.46
C ASP A 211 29.94 -32.18 -36.21
N ALA A 212 29.67 -31.43 -37.28
CA ALA A 212 28.98 -30.14 -37.21
C ALA A 212 27.64 -30.26 -37.93
N LEU A 213 26.56 -29.92 -37.23
CA LEU A 213 25.18 -30.03 -37.71
C LEU A 213 24.50 -28.66 -37.57
N ALA A 214 23.99 -28.13 -38.67
CA ALA A 214 23.08 -27.01 -38.71
C ALA A 214 21.67 -27.52 -39.00
N ARG A 215 20.69 -27.15 -38.17
CA ARG A 215 19.31 -27.57 -38.29
C ARG A 215 18.42 -26.34 -38.32
N ALA A 216 17.68 -26.16 -39.41
CA ALA A 216 16.62 -25.16 -39.50
C ALA A 216 15.26 -25.85 -39.34
N GLN A 217 14.37 -25.33 -38.50
CA GLN A 217 13.01 -25.85 -38.30
C GLN A 217 11.97 -24.74 -38.33
N LEU A 218 10.86 -24.99 -39.04
CA LEU A 218 9.72 -24.08 -39.13
C LEU A 218 8.41 -24.86 -38.88
N PRO A 219 7.63 -24.51 -37.84
CA PRO A 219 6.28 -25.05 -37.68
C PRO A 219 5.36 -24.52 -38.80
N LEU A 220 4.76 -25.41 -39.59
CA LEU A 220 3.80 -25.04 -40.64
C LEU A 220 2.35 -25.04 -40.12
N ILE A 221 2.00 -26.05 -39.32
CA ILE A 221 0.65 -26.23 -38.78
C ILE A 221 0.76 -26.44 -37.28
N ASP A 222 0.23 -25.50 -36.51
CA ASP A 222 0.20 -25.51 -35.05
C ASP A 222 -1.21 -25.29 -34.48
N PHE A 223 -2.24 -25.35 -35.34
CA PHE A 223 -3.64 -25.11 -35.00
C PHE A 223 -3.89 -23.79 -34.22
N GLY A 224 -3.10 -22.76 -34.52
CA GLY A 224 -3.24 -21.44 -33.93
C GLY A 224 -2.58 -21.29 -32.55
N THR A 225 -1.70 -22.21 -32.14
CA THR A 225 -0.91 -22.09 -30.91
C THR A 225 -0.14 -20.76 -30.87
N ALA A 226 0.64 -20.44 -31.90
CA ALA A 226 1.41 -19.20 -31.99
C ALA A 226 0.50 -17.97 -31.97
N ARG A 227 -0.57 -17.97 -32.78
CA ARG A 227 -1.56 -16.88 -32.82
C ARG A 227 -2.19 -16.64 -31.44
N ASN A 228 -2.61 -17.70 -30.75
CA ASN A 228 -3.21 -17.58 -29.42
C ASN A 228 -2.18 -17.15 -28.37
N ARG A 229 -0.92 -17.60 -28.46
CA ARG A 229 0.16 -17.18 -27.55
C ARG A 229 0.49 -15.69 -27.71
N ILE A 230 0.52 -15.19 -28.95
CA ILE A 230 0.66 -13.76 -29.25
C ILE A 230 -0.56 -12.99 -28.72
N GLY A 231 -1.77 -13.53 -28.91
CA GLY A 231 -3.01 -12.96 -28.36
C GLY A 231 -2.96 -12.83 -26.83
N ALA A 232 -2.50 -13.87 -26.13
CA ALA A 232 -2.28 -13.83 -24.68
C ALA A 232 -1.25 -12.76 -24.30
N GLY A 233 -0.12 -12.70 -25.02
CA GLY A 233 0.91 -11.69 -24.82
C GLY A 233 0.40 -10.27 -25.00
N ASN A 234 -0.38 -9.99 -26.05
CA ASN A 234 -0.97 -8.68 -26.27
C ASN A 234 -1.92 -8.26 -25.13
N ARG A 235 -2.74 -9.19 -24.62
CA ARG A 235 -3.61 -8.91 -23.46
C ARG A 235 -2.84 -8.71 -22.17
N ARG A 236 -1.69 -9.36 -21.99
CA ARG A 236 -0.78 -9.05 -20.85
C ARG A 236 -0.17 -7.67 -20.97
N ILE A 237 0.22 -7.23 -22.18
CA ILE A 237 0.70 -5.85 -22.41
C ILE A 237 -0.39 -4.84 -22.06
N GLU A 238 -1.63 -5.04 -22.52
CA GLU A 238 -2.77 -4.18 -22.15
C GLU A 238 -2.97 -4.13 -20.62
N ALA A 239 -2.83 -5.27 -19.94
CA ALA A 239 -2.90 -5.32 -18.48
C ALA A 239 -1.76 -4.54 -17.82
N SER A 240 -0.51 -4.69 -18.29
CA SER A 240 0.65 -3.97 -17.76
C SER A 240 0.49 -2.45 -17.95
N VAL A 241 -0.03 -2.00 -19.09
CA VAL A 241 -0.32 -0.58 -19.33
C VAL A 241 -1.35 -0.05 -18.32
N ALA A 242 -2.44 -0.77 -18.10
CA ALA A 242 -3.42 -0.39 -17.08
C ALA A 242 -2.85 -0.45 -15.65
N GLN A 243 -1.88 -1.33 -15.37
CA GLN A 243 -1.18 -1.38 -14.07
C GLN A 243 -0.25 -0.17 -13.86
N ILE A 244 0.34 0.39 -14.91
CA ILE A 244 1.11 1.64 -14.82
C ILE A 244 0.18 2.78 -14.36
N ASP A 245 -0.98 2.93 -15.01
CA ASP A 245 -2.00 3.92 -14.61
C ASP A 245 -2.47 3.72 -13.15
N ASP A 246 -2.69 2.47 -12.74
CA ASP A 246 -3.10 2.13 -11.37
C ASP A 246 -2.01 2.52 -10.35
N THR A 247 -0.75 2.15 -10.65
CA THR A 247 0.41 2.45 -9.82
C THR A 247 0.62 3.96 -9.71
N ALA A 248 0.53 4.69 -10.82
CA ALA A 248 0.60 6.15 -10.84
C ALA A 248 -0.50 6.79 -9.98
N SER A 249 -1.73 6.26 -10.04
CA SER A 249 -2.86 6.75 -9.25
C SER A 249 -2.64 6.53 -7.75
N GLN A 250 -2.12 5.36 -7.35
CA GLN A 250 -1.81 5.05 -5.96
C GLN A 250 -0.67 5.94 -5.41
N ILE A 251 0.39 6.15 -6.21
CA ILE A 251 1.51 7.04 -5.84
C ILE A 251 1.01 8.48 -5.69
N ALA A 252 0.19 8.96 -6.63
CA ALA A 252 -0.40 10.29 -6.58
C ALA A 252 -1.25 10.48 -5.32
N LEU A 253 -2.17 9.54 -5.03
CA LEU A 253 -3.02 9.62 -3.83
C LEU A 253 -2.19 9.58 -2.54
N ARG A 254 -1.16 8.75 -2.47
CA ARG A 254 -0.22 8.74 -1.34
C ARG A 254 0.49 10.09 -1.19
N GLY A 255 0.92 10.71 -2.29
CA GLY A 255 1.54 12.04 -2.25
C GLY A 255 0.60 13.13 -1.78
N ILE A 256 -0.65 13.08 -2.18
CA ILE A 256 -1.69 14.00 -1.71
C ILE A 256 -1.92 13.82 -0.21
N ALA A 257 -2.06 12.59 0.26
CA ALA A 257 -2.22 12.31 1.69
C ALA A 257 -1.03 12.82 2.51
N THR A 258 0.20 12.56 2.07
CA THR A 258 1.41 13.07 2.72
C THR A 258 1.48 14.60 2.71
N TRP A 259 1.04 15.25 1.63
CA TRP A 259 0.96 16.71 1.58
C TRP A 259 0.01 17.27 2.66
N TYR A 260 -1.21 16.73 2.75
CA TYR A 260 -2.20 17.18 3.72
C TYR A 260 -1.84 16.82 5.17
N GLN A 261 -1.19 15.68 5.40
CA GLN A 261 -0.65 15.33 6.72
C GLN A 261 0.40 16.34 7.19
N LEU A 262 1.34 16.71 6.34
CA LEU A 262 2.33 17.72 6.67
C LEU A 262 1.70 19.09 6.95
N PHE A 263 0.73 19.49 6.12
CA PHE A 263 -0.03 20.73 6.31
C PHE A 263 -0.77 20.73 7.65
N GLY A 264 -1.53 19.67 7.94
CA GLY A 264 -2.31 19.50 9.17
C GLY A 264 -1.42 19.52 10.41
N TYR A 265 -0.32 18.78 10.44
CA TYR A 265 0.56 18.76 11.61
C TYR A 265 1.33 20.07 11.81
N ARG A 266 1.71 20.78 10.75
CA ARG A 266 2.26 22.14 10.88
C ARG A 266 1.25 23.09 11.51
N ALA A 267 -0.03 22.97 11.13
CA ALA A 267 -1.10 23.76 11.72
C ALA A 267 -1.34 23.41 13.20
N LEU A 268 -1.41 22.12 13.53
CA LEU A 268 -1.61 21.65 14.91
C LEU A 268 -0.45 22.04 15.84
N VAL A 269 0.80 21.98 15.36
CA VAL A 269 1.95 22.46 16.14
C VAL A 269 1.84 23.96 16.43
N ARG A 270 1.55 24.80 15.41
CA ARG A 270 1.36 26.25 15.62
C ARG A 270 0.20 26.54 16.58
N LEU A 271 -0.89 25.80 16.45
CA LEU A 271 -2.06 25.90 17.33
C LEU A 271 -1.70 25.59 18.79
N SER A 272 -0.95 24.51 19.01
CA SER A 272 -0.51 24.09 20.34
C SER A 272 0.54 25.00 20.95
N GLU A 273 1.47 25.55 20.16
CA GLU A 273 2.43 26.55 20.63
C GLU A 273 1.72 27.80 21.14
N ALA A 274 0.75 28.31 20.38
CA ALA A 274 -0.06 29.44 20.79
C ALA A 274 -0.90 29.16 22.04
N PHE A 275 -1.41 27.93 22.18
CA PHE A 275 -2.15 27.52 23.36
C PHE A 275 -1.26 27.48 24.62
N VAL A 276 -0.07 26.88 24.53
CA VAL A 276 0.91 26.83 25.63
C VAL A 276 1.35 28.23 26.06
N GLU A 277 1.61 29.12 25.09
CA GLU A 277 1.96 30.51 25.37
C GLU A 277 0.82 31.24 26.11
N GLY A 278 -0.44 31.05 25.65
CA GLY A 278 -1.62 31.60 26.31
C GLY A 278 -1.79 31.11 27.75
N GLN A 279 -1.62 29.81 27.99
CA GLN A 279 -1.68 29.23 29.35
C GLN A 279 -0.55 29.77 30.25
N THR A 280 0.65 29.96 29.70
CA THR A 280 1.80 30.53 30.43
C THR A 280 1.54 31.98 30.83
N ALA A 281 0.95 32.77 29.94
CA ALA A 281 0.53 34.14 30.25
C ALA A 281 -0.58 34.16 31.32
N LEU A 282 -1.55 33.23 31.25
CA LEU A 282 -2.59 33.09 32.27
C LEU A 282 -1.99 32.76 33.64
N ARG A 283 -1.02 31.85 33.73
CA ARG A 283 -0.30 31.53 34.98
C ARG A 283 0.28 32.78 35.64
N GLY A 284 0.96 33.63 34.88
CA GLY A 284 1.51 34.89 35.40
C GLY A 284 0.44 35.85 35.94
N ALA A 285 -0.73 35.92 35.28
CA ALA A 285 -1.85 36.71 35.77
C ALA A 285 -2.45 36.14 37.08
N ILE A 286 -2.49 34.82 37.23
CA ILE A 286 -2.92 34.16 38.48
C ILE A 286 -1.93 34.42 39.62
N GLU A 287 -0.62 34.28 39.38
CA GLU A 287 0.41 34.56 40.39
C GLU A 287 0.30 36.00 40.94
N GLN A 288 0.02 36.98 40.07
CA GLN A 288 -0.25 38.36 40.49
C GLN A 288 -1.49 38.48 41.37
N ARG A 289 -2.59 37.80 41.00
CA ARG A 289 -3.83 37.80 41.80
C ARG A 289 -3.65 37.11 43.15
N VAL A 290 -2.86 36.03 43.22
CA VAL A 290 -2.50 35.36 44.48
C VAL A 290 -1.72 36.31 45.38
N THR A 291 -0.73 37.01 44.83
CA THR A 291 0.08 38.01 45.57
C THR A 291 -0.77 39.16 46.10
N GLN A 292 -1.81 39.55 45.37
CA GLN A 292 -2.77 40.58 45.77
C GLN A 292 -3.88 40.05 46.70
N GLY A 293 -3.90 38.75 47.01
CA GLY A 293 -4.90 38.13 47.90
C GLY A 293 -6.25 37.86 47.25
N TYR A 294 -6.37 37.93 45.92
CA TYR A 294 -7.61 37.72 45.15
C TYR A 294 -7.79 36.31 44.59
N ALA A 295 -6.78 35.42 44.72
CA ALA A 295 -6.82 34.04 44.24
C ALA A 295 -6.13 33.09 45.22
N ALA A 296 -6.46 31.79 45.15
CA ALA A 296 -5.87 30.79 46.03
C ALA A 296 -4.53 30.30 45.47
N PRO A 297 -3.52 30.00 46.31
CA PRO A 297 -2.26 29.41 45.83
C PRO A 297 -2.44 28.10 45.04
N GLY A 298 -3.50 27.33 45.34
CA GLY A 298 -3.85 26.11 44.60
C GLY A 298 -4.27 26.34 43.15
N ASP A 299 -4.75 27.54 42.81
CA ASP A 299 -5.13 27.92 41.44
C ASP A 299 -3.91 27.91 40.51
N VAL A 300 -2.72 28.25 41.03
CA VAL A 300 -1.46 28.20 40.27
C VAL A 300 -1.11 26.77 39.89
N ALA A 301 -1.18 25.83 40.84
CA ALA A 301 -0.90 24.42 40.61
C ALA A 301 -1.87 23.81 39.57
N GLN A 302 -3.12 24.28 39.56
CA GLN A 302 -4.08 23.86 38.54
C GLN A 302 -3.67 24.33 37.14
N VAL A 303 -3.31 25.60 36.96
CA VAL A 303 -2.83 26.11 35.66
C VAL A 303 -1.55 25.39 35.23
N GLU A 304 -0.62 25.12 36.15
CA GLU A 304 0.60 24.35 35.87
C GLU A 304 0.28 22.93 35.36
N SER A 305 -0.74 22.27 35.92
CA SER A 305 -1.21 20.98 35.39
C SER A 305 -1.74 21.09 33.96
N TYR A 306 -2.44 22.18 33.61
CA TYR A 306 -2.91 22.40 32.23
C TYR A 306 -1.78 22.71 31.26
N ILE A 307 -0.79 23.51 31.68
CA ILE A 307 0.43 23.79 30.90
C ILE A 307 1.17 22.47 30.61
N ALA A 308 1.41 21.64 31.62
CA ALA A 308 2.09 20.36 31.44
C ALA A 308 1.33 19.42 30.48
N ALA A 309 -0.01 19.39 30.56
CA ALA A 309 -0.83 18.62 29.61
C ALA A 309 -0.74 19.18 28.17
N ALA A 310 -0.75 20.50 28.02
CA ALA A 310 -0.61 21.18 26.73
C ALA A 310 0.78 20.95 26.10
N GLU A 311 1.84 20.99 26.90
CA GLU A 311 3.21 20.71 26.47
C GLU A 311 3.38 19.25 26.04
N ALA A 312 2.79 18.30 26.77
CA ALA A 312 2.77 16.90 26.38
C ALA A 312 2.07 16.70 25.02
N GLN A 313 0.95 17.39 24.79
CA GLN A 313 0.25 17.33 23.51
C GLN A 313 1.04 18.01 22.37
N LEU A 314 1.68 19.15 22.64
CA LEU A 314 2.59 19.80 21.69
C LEU A 314 3.75 18.87 21.29
N ALA A 315 4.35 18.17 22.26
CA ALA A 315 5.39 17.19 21.99
C ALA A 315 4.88 16.05 21.09
N ASN A 316 3.63 15.60 21.27
CA ASN A 316 3.00 14.62 20.40
C ASN A 316 2.85 15.13 18.96
N TYR A 317 2.35 16.35 18.76
CA TYR A 317 2.21 16.92 17.42
C TYR A 317 3.56 17.19 16.75
N ARG A 318 4.59 17.63 17.50
CA ARG A 318 5.95 17.77 16.97
C ARG A 318 6.52 16.44 16.49
N ARG A 319 6.25 15.36 17.20
CA ARG A 319 6.65 14.00 16.79
C ARG A 319 5.95 13.57 15.49
N GLN A 320 4.65 13.84 15.38
CA GLN A 320 3.86 13.53 14.18
C GLN A 320 4.29 14.40 12.98
N LEU A 321 4.59 15.68 13.22
CA LEU A 321 5.17 16.58 12.23
C LEU A 321 6.51 16.06 11.70
N ALA A 322 7.43 15.65 12.58
CA ALA A 322 8.71 15.09 12.17
C ALA A 322 8.55 13.84 11.29
N SER A 323 7.56 12.98 11.60
CA SER A 323 7.21 11.83 10.76
C SER A 323 6.68 12.25 9.39
N ALA A 324 5.77 13.24 9.34
CA ALA A 324 5.22 13.75 8.09
C ALA A 324 6.27 14.44 7.22
N GLU A 325 7.22 15.17 7.82
CA GLU A 325 8.33 15.80 7.10
C GLU A 325 9.29 14.76 6.51
N ALA A 326 9.59 13.69 7.24
CA ALA A 326 10.39 12.58 6.75
C ALA A 326 9.70 11.87 5.58
N GLN A 327 8.39 11.59 5.70
CA GLN A 327 7.59 10.98 4.63
C GLN A 327 7.51 11.86 3.39
N TYR A 328 7.30 13.16 3.57
CA TYR A 328 7.30 14.13 2.47
C TYR A 328 8.64 14.13 1.76
N THR A 329 9.74 14.27 2.50
CA THR A 329 11.10 14.32 1.94
C THR A 329 11.47 13.02 1.22
N ALA A 330 11.08 11.86 1.75
CA ALA A 330 11.29 10.58 1.09
C ALA A 330 10.59 10.52 -0.28
N LEU A 331 9.37 11.05 -0.35
CA LEU A 331 8.54 11.00 -1.55
C LEU A 331 8.93 12.04 -2.60
N THR A 332 9.12 13.30 -2.21
CA THR A 332 9.45 14.41 -3.12
C THR A 332 10.95 14.52 -3.40
N GLY A 333 11.80 14.05 -2.48
CA GLY A 333 13.27 14.16 -2.57
C GLY A 333 13.83 15.46 -2.02
N ALA A 334 12.98 16.37 -1.54
CA ALA A 334 13.38 17.65 -0.98
C ALA A 334 12.51 18.00 0.24
N PRO A 335 13.04 18.74 1.22
CA PRO A 335 12.23 19.24 2.32
C PRO A 335 11.13 20.18 1.80
N ALA A 336 10.01 20.23 2.50
CA ALA A 336 8.91 21.12 2.13
C ALA A 336 9.33 22.60 2.24
N PRO A 337 8.97 23.45 1.25
CA PRO A 337 9.34 24.85 1.24
C PRO A 337 8.70 25.62 2.42
N ALA A 338 9.23 26.81 2.71
CA ALA A 338 8.72 27.67 3.77
C ALA A 338 7.26 28.13 3.50
N GLY A 339 6.89 28.33 2.23
CA GLY A 339 5.53 28.73 1.80
C GLY A 339 4.54 27.56 1.64
N PHE A 340 4.74 26.45 2.34
CA PHE A 340 3.88 25.27 2.23
C PHE A 340 2.48 25.53 2.79
N GLY A 341 1.48 25.53 1.90
CA GLY A 341 0.08 25.79 2.24
C GLY A 341 -0.84 24.60 1.99
N ARG A 342 -2.13 24.80 2.31
CA ARG A 342 -3.19 23.86 1.97
C ARG A 342 -3.22 23.69 0.45
N ALA A 343 -3.27 22.45 -0.02
CA ALA A 343 -3.48 22.21 -1.44
C ALA A 343 -4.89 22.68 -1.86
N PRO A 344 -5.09 23.08 -3.13
CA PRO A 344 -6.41 23.42 -3.62
C PRO A 344 -7.39 22.28 -3.36
N ALA A 345 -8.63 22.60 -3.01
CA ALA A 345 -9.66 21.57 -2.94
C ALA A 345 -9.83 20.92 -4.33
N ALA A 346 -10.06 19.62 -4.35
CA ALA A 346 -10.44 18.91 -5.57
C ALA A 346 -11.67 19.59 -6.19
N ALA A 347 -11.51 20.12 -7.40
CA ALA A 347 -12.61 20.72 -8.15
C ALA A 347 -13.50 19.59 -8.70
N GLU A 348 -14.47 19.14 -7.91
CA GLU A 348 -15.50 18.21 -8.37
C GLU A 348 -16.88 18.84 -8.31
N ALA A 349 -17.64 18.72 -9.40
CA ALA A 349 -19.07 18.88 -9.35
C ALA A 349 -19.64 17.81 -8.42
N LYS A 350 -20.70 18.11 -7.64
CA LYS A 350 -21.38 17.12 -6.82
C LYS A 350 -21.82 15.95 -7.70
N VAL A 351 -21.13 14.82 -7.59
CA VAL A 351 -21.42 13.60 -8.36
C VAL A 351 -22.37 12.72 -7.57
N THR A 352 -23.28 12.01 -8.24
CA THR A 352 -24.18 11.03 -7.61
C THR A 352 -23.44 9.73 -7.30
N VAL A 353 -23.90 8.98 -6.30
CA VAL A 353 -23.33 7.66 -5.97
C VAL A 353 -23.35 6.71 -7.18
N ASP A 354 -24.45 6.68 -7.95
CA ASP A 354 -24.58 5.86 -9.16
C ASP A 354 -23.51 6.20 -10.19
N ARG A 355 -23.20 7.50 -10.36
CA ARG A 355 -22.16 7.93 -11.29
C ARG A 355 -20.77 7.54 -10.79
N ALA A 356 -20.52 7.65 -9.49
CA ALA A 356 -19.26 7.21 -8.89
C ALA A 356 -19.04 5.69 -9.08
N GLN A 357 -20.08 4.88 -8.88
CA GLN A 357 -20.06 3.44 -9.11
C GLN A 357 -19.85 3.08 -10.58
N LEU A 358 -20.52 3.77 -11.51
CA LEU A 358 -20.33 3.56 -12.95
C LEU A 358 -18.92 3.89 -13.42
N ASP A 359 -18.35 5.00 -12.94
CA ASP A 359 -16.95 5.36 -13.22
C ASP A 359 -15.99 4.27 -12.69
N ALA A 360 -16.28 3.72 -11.51
CA ALA A 360 -15.48 2.69 -10.85
C ALA A 360 -15.33 1.39 -11.64
N GLU A 361 -16.29 1.06 -12.52
CA GLU A 361 -16.21 -0.15 -13.37
C GLU A 361 -15.08 -0.10 -14.41
N THR A 362 -14.55 1.09 -14.68
CA THR A 362 -13.56 1.31 -15.75
C THR A 362 -12.20 1.78 -15.22
N ILE A 363 -11.99 1.72 -13.90
CA ILE A 363 -10.71 2.13 -13.30
C ILE A 363 -9.56 1.24 -13.78
N PRO A 364 -8.32 1.77 -13.77
CA PRO A 364 -7.13 1.02 -14.21
C PRO A 364 -7.01 -0.40 -13.64
N ALA A 365 -7.23 -0.60 -12.34
CA ALA A 365 -7.21 -1.92 -11.72
C ALA A 365 -8.22 -2.92 -12.34
N VAL A 366 -9.44 -2.47 -12.65
CA VAL A 366 -10.48 -3.31 -13.27
C VAL A 366 -10.13 -3.63 -14.71
N ARG A 367 -9.62 -2.65 -15.47
CA ARG A 367 -9.14 -2.85 -16.85
C ARG A 367 -7.99 -3.87 -16.88
N ALA A 368 -7.03 -3.76 -15.98
CA ALA A 368 -5.92 -4.71 -15.87
C ALA A 368 -6.41 -6.14 -15.58
N ALA A 369 -7.32 -6.29 -14.61
CA ALA A 369 -7.90 -7.59 -14.27
C ALA A 369 -8.67 -8.21 -15.44
N LYS A 370 -9.43 -7.40 -16.18
CA LYS A 370 -10.15 -7.82 -17.39
C LYS A 370 -9.18 -8.34 -18.46
N SER A 371 -8.13 -7.59 -18.79
CA SER A 371 -7.14 -8.00 -19.77
C SER A 371 -6.38 -9.27 -19.35
N LEU A 372 -6.10 -9.46 -18.06
CA LEU A 372 -5.52 -10.71 -17.54
C LEU A 372 -6.49 -11.91 -17.65
N ALA A 373 -7.78 -11.72 -17.39
CA ALA A 373 -8.79 -12.76 -17.60
C ALA A 373 -8.86 -13.16 -19.08
N GLU A 374 -8.80 -12.18 -19.98
CA GLU A 374 -8.75 -12.44 -21.43
C GLU A 374 -7.45 -13.15 -21.86
N ALA A 375 -6.30 -12.79 -21.30
CA ALA A 375 -5.03 -13.49 -21.51
C ALA A 375 -5.13 -14.97 -21.09
N ALA A 376 -5.70 -15.25 -19.92
CA ALA A 376 -5.91 -16.62 -19.44
C ALA A 376 -6.86 -17.43 -20.35
N ARG A 377 -7.87 -16.79 -20.96
CA ARG A 377 -8.71 -17.42 -21.99
C ARG A 377 -7.91 -17.79 -23.24
N TYR A 378 -6.96 -16.95 -23.67
CA TYR A 378 -6.03 -17.30 -24.75
C TYR A 378 -5.09 -18.44 -24.36
N ASP A 379 -4.56 -18.47 -23.14
CA ASP A 379 -3.73 -19.59 -22.65
C ASP A 379 -4.48 -20.92 -22.65
N ALA A 380 -5.76 -20.92 -22.29
CA ALA A 380 -6.61 -22.11 -22.40
C ALA A 380 -6.79 -22.58 -23.86
N ARG A 381 -6.86 -21.64 -24.82
CA ARG A 381 -6.84 -21.97 -26.26
C ARG A 381 -5.48 -22.53 -26.70
N VAL A 382 -4.37 -21.98 -26.21
CA VAL A 382 -3.01 -22.50 -26.46
C VAL A 382 -2.89 -23.94 -25.97
N ALA A 383 -3.38 -24.24 -24.76
CA ALA A 383 -3.37 -25.61 -24.23
C ALA A 383 -4.17 -26.58 -25.10
N LYS A 384 -5.31 -26.13 -25.65
CA LYS A 384 -6.14 -26.91 -26.59
C LYS A 384 -5.42 -27.14 -27.92
N SER A 385 -4.84 -26.10 -28.52
CA SER A 385 -4.12 -26.20 -29.79
C SER A 385 -2.88 -27.11 -29.68
N ASN A 386 -2.14 -27.04 -28.57
CA ASN A 386 -0.99 -27.92 -28.29
C ASN A 386 -1.34 -29.42 -28.14
N ALA A 387 -2.61 -29.77 -27.99
CA ALA A 387 -3.05 -31.17 -27.94
C ALA A 387 -3.33 -31.75 -29.34
N LEU A 388 -3.39 -30.90 -30.37
CA LEU A 388 -3.58 -31.31 -31.76
C LEU A 388 -2.21 -31.67 -32.39
N PRO A 389 -2.19 -32.48 -33.47
CA PRO A 389 -0.97 -32.78 -34.20
C PRO A 389 -0.29 -31.50 -34.71
N GLY A 390 1.04 -31.42 -34.65
CA GLY A 390 1.81 -30.33 -35.25
C GLY A 390 2.60 -30.81 -36.46
N VAL A 391 2.63 -30.01 -37.54
CA VAL A 391 3.47 -30.28 -38.72
C VAL A 391 4.63 -29.28 -38.74
N THR A 392 5.85 -29.80 -38.74
CA THR A 392 7.09 -29.01 -38.81
C THR A 392 7.87 -29.40 -40.05
N VAL A 393 8.40 -28.43 -40.77
CA VAL A 393 9.36 -28.65 -41.86
C VAL A 393 10.74 -28.29 -41.36
N GLY A 394 11.72 -29.12 -41.67
CA GLY A 394 13.10 -28.91 -41.29
C GLY A 394 14.05 -29.13 -42.46
N VAL A 395 15.20 -28.47 -42.37
CA VAL A 395 16.36 -28.74 -43.21
C VAL A 395 17.55 -28.97 -42.28
N ASP A 396 18.14 -30.14 -42.38
CA ASP A 396 19.36 -30.51 -41.65
C ASP A 396 20.53 -30.49 -42.65
N ALA A 397 21.60 -29.78 -42.31
CA ALA A 397 22.86 -29.78 -43.04
C ALA A 397 23.97 -30.23 -42.10
N GLY A 398 24.62 -31.34 -42.42
CA GLY A 398 25.68 -31.94 -41.60
C GLY A 398 26.99 -32.03 -42.34
N ARG A 399 28.08 -31.70 -41.66
CA ARG A 399 29.45 -32.05 -42.07
C ARG A 399 30.01 -33.04 -41.07
N TYR A 400 30.44 -34.20 -41.56
CA TYR A 400 30.90 -35.30 -40.72
C TYR A 400 32.42 -35.41 -40.80
N GLY A 401 33.06 -35.66 -39.65
CA GLY A 401 34.51 -35.68 -39.58
C GLY A 401 35.12 -34.35 -40.03
N VAL A 402 34.64 -33.23 -39.50
CA VAL A 402 35.07 -31.87 -39.90
C VAL A 402 36.60 -31.70 -39.79
N ILE A 403 37.23 -32.42 -38.86
CA ILE A 403 38.68 -32.43 -38.63
C ILE A 403 39.31 -33.69 -39.23
N GLU A 404 38.57 -34.79 -39.28
CA GLU A 404 39.07 -36.13 -39.62
C GLU A 404 38.90 -36.50 -41.11
N THR A 405 38.05 -35.80 -41.87
CA THR A 405 37.67 -36.11 -43.25
C THR A 405 37.50 -34.82 -44.10
N ASP A 406 37.92 -34.87 -45.37
CA ASP A 406 37.94 -33.68 -46.22
C ASP A 406 36.59 -33.31 -46.87
N LYS A 407 35.66 -34.26 -47.09
CA LYS A 407 34.49 -34.06 -47.97
C LYS A 407 33.15 -34.68 -47.56
N ASP A 408 32.98 -35.17 -46.33
CA ASP A 408 31.72 -35.81 -45.93
C ASP A 408 30.66 -34.77 -45.50
N PHE A 409 29.62 -34.59 -46.30
CA PHE A 409 28.46 -33.76 -45.96
C PHE A 409 27.13 -34.41 -46.37
N ASP A 410 26.05 -34.10 -45.64
CA ASP A 410 24.66 -34.48 -45.94
C ASP A 410 23.77 -33.24 -45.81
N ILE A 411 22.81 -33.06 -46.73
CA ILE A 411 21.75 -32.04 -46.62
C ILE A 411 20.43 -32.74 -46.83
N ARG A 412 19.56 -32.68 -45.82
CA ARG A 412 18.30 -33.40 -45.77
C ARG A 412 17.14 -32.47 -45.45
N GLY A 413 16.12 -32.47 -46.32
CA GLY A 413 14.81 -31.94 -45.97
C GLY A 413 13.98 -32.97 -45.20
N SER A 414 13.28 -32.55 -44.16
CA SER A 414 12.35 -33.40 -43.42
C SER A 414 11.02 -32.71 -43.21
N VAL A 415 9.94 -33.50 -43.27
CA VAL A 415 8.60 -33.07 -42.85
C VAL A 415 8.19 -33.99 -41.71
N THR A 416 8.00 -33.41 -40.53
CA THR A 416 7.71 -34.15 -39.30
C THR A 416 6.30 -33.82 -38.83
N LEU A 417 5.44 -34.84 -38.82
CA LEU A 417 4.18 -34.81 -38.08
C LEU A 417 4.44 -35.30 -36.67
N SER A 418 4.23 -34.44 -35.68
CA SER A 418 4.37 -34.79 -34.27
C SER A 418 3.02 -34.70 -33.56
N GLN A 419 2.63 -35.76 -32.85
CA GLN A 419 1.47 -35.73 -31.99
C GLN A 419 1.80 -36.45 -30.69
N ARG A 420 1.53 -35.78 -29.57
CA ARG A 420 1.70 -36.39 -28.26
C ARG A 420 0.46 -37.22 -27.91
N LEU A 421 0.56 -38.53 -28.06
CA LEU A 421 -0.45 -39.50 -27.64
C LEU A 421 -0.26 -39.82 -26.16
N GLY A 422 -1.04 -39.18 -25.28
CA GLY A 422 -0.91 -39.32 -23.82
C GLY A 422 -0.07 -38.20 -23.16
N GLY A 423 0.46 -38.47 -21.96
CA GLY A 423 1.27 -37.47 -21.24
C GLY A 423 0.50 -36.24 -20.75
N GLY A 424 -0.75 -36.44 -20.31
CA GLY A 424 -1.50 -35.44 -19.56
C GLY A 424 -2.05 -34.26 -20.39
N SER A 425 -2.28 -34.40 -21.70
CA SER A 425 -2.77 -33.30 -22.54
C SER A 425 -4.16 -32.81 -22.12
N VAL A 426 -5.09 -33.72 -21.82
CA VAL A 426 -6.43 -33.40 -21.30
C VAL A 426 -6.34 -32.66 -19.97
N GLN A 427 -5.51 -33.16 -19.04
CA GLN A 427 -5.29 -32.56 -17.73
C GLN A 427 -4.70 -31.15 -17.85
N ARG A 428 -3.79 -30.91 -18.81
CA ARG A 428 -3.26 -29.56 -19.10
C ARG A 428 -4.33 -28.62 -19.65
N ILE A 429 -5.25 -29.12 -20.50
CA ILE A 429 -6.38 -28.33 -20.99
C ILE A 429 -7.33 -27.98 -19.84
N ASP A 430 -7.69 -28.95 -19.01
CA ASP A 430 -8.60 -28.73 -17.88
C ASP A 430 -7.98 -27.80 -16.83
N GLN A 431 -6.67 -27.93 -16.57
CA GLN A 431 -5.91 -27.00 -15.74
C GLN A 431 -5.95 -25.58 -16.31
N ALA A 432 -5.70 -25.40 -17.61
CA ALA A 432 -5.72 -24.08 -18.23
C ALA A 432 -7.14 -23.47 -18.26
N ARG A 433 -8.18 -24.28 -18.47
CA ARG A 433 -9.59 -23.85 -18.35
C ARG A 433 -9.93 -23.44 -16.92
N ALA A 434 -9.47 -24.18 -15.92
CA ALA A 434 -9.66 -23.82 -14.52
C ALA A 434 -8.96 -22.51 -14.17
N ARG A 435 -7.74 -22.29 -14.65
CA ARG A 435 -7.03 -20.99 -14.51
C ARG A 435 -7.81 -19.85 -15.16
N ALA A 436 -8.34 -20.04 -16.36
CA ALA A 436 -9.16 -19.03 -17.03
C ALA A 436 -10.45 -18.70 -16.25
N ARG A 437 -11.15 -19.70 -15.70
CA ARG A 437 -12.30 -19.47 -14.80
C ARG A 437 -11.92 -18.73 -13.53
N GLY A 438 -10.76 -19.05 -12.93
CA GLY A 438 -10.25 -18.36 -11.75
C GLY A 438 -9.89 -16.90 -12.04
N ALA A 439 -9.29 -16.62 -13.19
CA ALA A 439 -8.98 -15.26 -13.63
C ALA A 439 -10.26 -14.44 -13.89
N GLU A 440 -11.29 -15.06 -14.46
CA GLU A 440 -12.62 -14.44 -14.63
C GLU A 440 -13.26 -14.06 -13.28
N ALA A 441 -13.28 -15.00 -12.33
CA ALA A 441 -13.82 -14.74 -11.00
C ALA A 441 -13.01 -13.65 -10.26
N THR A 442 -11.70 -13.59 -10.50
CA THR A 442 -10.84 -12.52 -9.96
C THR A 442 -11.20 -11.16 -10.55
N TYR A 443 -11.45 -11.08 -11.86
CA TYR A 443 -11.93 -9.86 -12.52
C TYR A 443 -13.28 -9.40 -11.94
N GLU A 444 -14.27 -10.28 -11.84
CA GLU A 444 -15.58 -9.91 -11.27
C GLU A 444 -15.48 -9.47 -9.81
N ARG A 445 -14.66 -10.14 -9.00
CA ARG A 445 -14.42 -9.71 -7.62
C ARG A 445 -13.79 -8.32 -7.57
N ILE A 446 -12.75 -8.06 -8.36
CA ILE A 446 -12.08 -6.74 -8.41
C ILE A 446 -13.07 -5.66 -8.88
N ARG A 447 -13.94 -5.96 -9.85
CA ARG A 447 -14.99 -5.04 -10.30
C ARG A 447 -15.98 -4.72 -9.17
N GLN A 448 -16.48 -5.73 -8.46
CA GLN A 448 -17.40 -5.55 -7.34
C GLN A 448 -16.76 -4.78 -6.18
N ASP A 449 -15.50 -5.10 -5.86
CA ASP A 449 -14.71 -4.38 -4.85
C ASP A 449 -14.55 -2.90 -5.25
N ALA A 450 -14.24 -2.60 -6.51
CA ALA A 450 -14.12 -1.22 -7.01
C ALA A 450 -15.44 -0.44 -6.89
N VAL A 451 -16.57 -1.03 -7.29
CA VAL A 451 -17.90 -0.42 -7.17
C VAL A 451 -18.26 -0.15 -5.71
N ARG A 452 -18.00 -1.10 -4.82
CA ARG A 452 -18.21 -0.94 -3.37
C ARG A 452 -17.33 0.17 -2.81
N ASP A 453 -16.04 0.14 -3.11
CA ASP A 453 -15.07 1.13 -2.60
C ASP A 453 -15.40 2.55 -3.07
N ALA A 454 -15.93 2.72 -4.29
CA ALA A 454 -16.39 4.02 -4.79
C ALA A 454 -17.64 4.51 -4.06
N ALA A 455 -18.58 3.62 -3.73
CA ALA A 455 -19.76 3.97 -2.95
C ALA A 455 -19.38 4.39 -1.52
N VAL A 456 -18.47 3.66 -0.88
CA VAL A 456 -17.94 4.00 0.44
C VAL A 456 -17.23 5.36 0.40
N ALA A 457 -16.31 5.56 -0.55
CA ALA A 457 -15.60 6.83 -0.68
C ALA A 457 -16.56 8.02 -0.92
N TRP A 458 -17.67 7.81 -1.64
CA TRP A 458 -18.69 8.82 -1.84
C TRP A 458 -19.41 9.16 -0.53
N SER A 459 -19.86 8.15 0.21
CA SER A 459 -20.51 8.34 1.51
C SER A 459 -19.57 8.96 2.56
N ASP A 460 -18.28 8.63 2.52
CA ASP A 460 -17.27 9.23 3.40
C ASP A 460 -17.15 10.73 3.17
N VAL A 461 -17.15 11.18 1.90
CA VAL A 461 -17.14 12.60 1.57
C VAL A 461 -18.41 13.28 2.06
N GLU A 462 -19.59 12.71 1.82
CA GLU A 462 -20.87 13.27 2.29
C GLU A 462 -20.90 13.41 3.83
N ALA A 463 -20.47 12.38 4.55
CA ALA A 463 -20.41 12.38 6.01
C ALA A 463 -19.39 13.39 6.55
N LEU A 464 -18.22 13.51 5.93
CA LEU A 464 -17.19 14.48 6.31
C LEU A 464 -17.61 15.92 6.00
N GLU A 465 -18.36 16.17 4.93
CA GLU A 465 -18.94 17.49 4.65
C GLU A 465 -19.95 17.89 5.73
N ALA A 466 -20.84 16.98 6.13
CA ALA A 466 -21.77 17.23 7.23
C ALA A 466 -21.05 17.43 8.58
N SER A 467 -19.99 16.64 8.84
CA SER A 467 -19.17 16.77 10.06
C SER A 467 -18.39 18.08 10.09
N GLU A 468 -17.83 18.52 8.96
CA GLU A 468 -17.10 19.80 8.88
C GLU A 468 -18.02 20.96 9.21
N ALA A 469 -19.24 20.98 8.65
CA ALA A 469 -20.23 22.00 8.94
C ALA A 469 -20.58 22.05 10.44
N ALA A 470 -20.86 20.90 11.05
CA ALA A 470 -21.19 20.84 12.47
C ALA A 470 -20.02 21.23 13.40
N ILE A 471 -18.80 20.81 13.08
CA ILE A 471 -17.60 21.16 13.85
C ILE A 471 -17.27 22.64 13.69
N ARG A 472 -17.48 23.22 12.50
CA ARG A 472 -17.33 24.65 12.25
C ARG A 472 -18.27 25.49 13.11
N ASP A 473 -19.53 25.11 13.19
CA ASP A 473 -20.51 25.80 14.03
C ASP A 473 -20.14 25.68 15.53
N ASN A 474 -19.71 24.49 15.96
CA ASN A 474 -19.21 24.27 17.32
C ASN A 474 -17.95 25.10 17.62
N TYR A 475 -17.05 25.24 16.65
CA TYR A 475 -15.85 26.07 16.77
C TYR A 475 -16.21 27.54 17.03
N LEU A 476 -17.14 28.11 16.26
CA LEU A 476 -17.60 29.48 16.45
C LEU A 476 -18.30 29.67 17.80
N ALA A 477 -19.18 28.75 18.18
CA ALA A 477 -19.88 28.80 19.46
C ALA A 477 -18.93 28.67 20.67
N THR A 478 -17.95 27.77 20.58
CA THR A 478 -16.95 27.56 21.62
C THR A 478 -16.00 28.75 21.72
N ARG A 479 -15.60 29.36 20.59
CA ARG A 479 -14.84 30.61 20.57
C ARG A 479 -15.57 31.73 21.29
N GLN A 480 -16.86 31.92 20.96
CA GLN A 480 -17.71 32.92 21.62
C GLN A 480 -17.81 32.69 23.13
N SER A 481 -18.05 31.44 23.55
CA SER A 481 -18.12 31.07 24.96
C SER A 481 -16.81 31.36 25.70
N ARG A 482 -15.67 30.99 25.11
CA ARG A 482 -14.33 31.28 25.63
C ARG A 482 -14.11 32.79 25.79
N ASP A 483 -14.43 33.59 24.78
CA ASP A 483 -14.24 35.04 24.82
C ASP A 483 -15.13 35.70 25.91
N VAL A 484 -16.39 35.27 26.08
CA VAL A 484 -17.27 35.75 27.16
C VAL A 484 -16.72 35.40 28.53
N LEU A 485 -16.26 34.16 28.72
CA LEU A 485 -15.74 33.69 30.00
C LEU A 485 -14.40 34.36 30.35
N ALA A 486 -13.54 34.60 29.37
CA ALA A 486 -12.32 35.39 29.52
C ALA A 486 -12.62 36.82 29.99
N GLU A 487 -13.60 37.49 29.39
CA GLU A 487 -14.00 38.83 29.82
C GLU A 487 -14.59 38.84 31.24
N ARG A 488 -15.43 37.85 31.59
CA ARG A 488 -15.97 37.70 32.95
C ARG A 488 -14.86 37.48 33.97
N PHE A 489 -13.87 36.66 33.64
CA PHE A 489 -12.71 36.41 34.48
C PHE A 489 -11.85 37.68 34.65
N ARG A 490 -11.70 38.48 33.58
CA ARG A 490 -10.97 39.76 33.59
C ARG A 490 -11.61 40.78 34.54
N VAL A 491 -12.95 40.87 34.56
CA VAL A 491 -13.69 41.80 35.46
C VAL A 491 -14.03 41.20 36.83
N ALA A 492 -13.35 40.13 37.25
CA ALA A 492 -13.52 39.45 38.53
C ALA A 492 -14.95 38.91 38.80
N ARG A 493 -15.68 38.51 37.75
CA ARG A 493 -17.06 37.94 37.81
C ARG A 493 -17.17 36.51 37.27
N GLY A 494 -16.03 35.83 37.10
CA GLY A 494 -15.94 34.44 36.60
C GLY A 494 -14.90 33.64 37.36
N SER A 495 -15.01 32.31 37.34
CA SER A 495 -14.05 31.42 37.99
C SER A 495 -12.89 31.06 37.04
N LEU A 496 -11.71 30.78 37.59
CA LEU A 496 -10.58 30.28 36.82
C LEU A 496 -10.92 28.92 36.18
N PHE A 497 -11.63 28.07 36.92
CA PHE A 497 -12.06 26.75 36.44
C PHE A 497 -12.89 26.85 35.15
N ASP A 498 -13.86 27.78 35.11
CA ASP A 498 -14.69 28.00 33.91
C ASP A 498 -13.86 28.47 32.71
N LEU A 499 -12.89 29.36 32.95
CA LEU A 499 -12.00 29.85 31.89
C LEU A 499 -11.11 28.74 31.35
N LEU A 500 -10.41 28.00 32.21
CA LEU A 500 -9.55 26.88 31.82
C LEU A 500 -10.33 25.81 31.04
N GLY A 501 -11.53 25.48 31.52
CA GLY A 501 -12.43 24.55 30.82
C GLY A 501 -12.82 25.04 29.42
N ALA A 502 -13.15 26.33 29.29
CA ALA A 502 -13.52 26.93 28.01
C ALA A 502 -12.34 27.03 27.04
N GLU A 503 -11.15 27.38 27.52
CA GLU A 503 -9.93 27.44 26.70
C GLU A 503 -9.50 26.05 26.21
N ALA A 504 -9.53 25.05 27.10
CA ALA A 504 -9.24 23.68 26.71
C ALA A 504 -10.26 23.12 25.70
N ASN A 505 -11.57 23.38 25.92
CA ASN A 505 -12.60 22.99 24.96
C ASN A 505 -12.41 23.69 23.61
N TYR A 506 -12.11 24.98 23.61
CA TYR A 506 -11.86 25.74 22.38
C TYR A 506 -10.66 25.19 21.60
N PHE A 507 -9.54 24.94 22.27
CA PHE A 507 -8.37 24.33 21.66
C PHE A 507 -8.69 22.96 21.06
N ASN A 508 -9.40 22.09 21.79
CA ASN A 508 -9.78 20.76 21.31
C ASN A 508 -10.68 20.82 20.07
N VAL A 509 -11.67 21.72 20.06
CA VAL A 509 -12.56 21.91 18.90
C VAL A 509 -11.81 22.51 17.71
N ALA A 510 -10.88 23.44 17.95
CA ALA A 510 -10.02 24.01 16.91
C ALA A 510 -9.09 22.96 16.27
N ALA A 511 -8.46 22.12 17.09
CA ALA A 511 -7.63 21.01 16.61
C ALA A 511 -8.46 20.03 15.78
N ARG A 512 -9.64 19.64 16.29
CA ARG A 512 -10.57 18.76 15.59
C ARG A 512 -11.05 19.35 14.26
N TYR A 513 -11.28 20.66 14.20
CA TYR A 513 -11.65 21.33 12.95
C TYR A 513 -10.55 21.21 11.89
N VAL A 514 -9.29 21.47 12.27
CA VAL A 514 -8.14 21.32 11.36
C VAL A 514 -8.04 19.89 10.85
N GLU A 515 -8.14 18.89 11.74
CA GLU A 515 -8.14 17.46 11.38
C GLU A 515 -9.25 17.15 10.38
N THR A 516 -10.51 17.50 10.68
CA THR A 516 -11.66 17.21 9.81
C THR A 516 -11.55 17.89 8.45
N VAL A 517 -11.02 19.13 8.37
CA VAL A 517 -10.77 19.79 7.08
C VAL A 517 -9.73 19.01 6.27
N THR A 518 -8.63 18.58 6.88
CA THR A 518 -7.61 17.79 6.18
C THR A 518 -8.13 16.42 5.75
N GLU A 519 -8.93 15.76 6.57
CA GLU A 519 -9.57 14.48 6.27
C GLU A 519 -10.54 14.60 5.09
N LEU A 520 -11.38 15.64 5.08
CA LEU A 520 -12.32 15.93 4.00
C LEU A 520 -11.60 16.15 2.66
N ASP A 521 -10.49 16.88 2.66
CA ASP A 521 -9.72 17.10 1.43
C ASP A 521 -9.09 15.82 0.89
N ILE A 522 -8.51 14.99 1.76
CA ILE A 522 -7.99 13.68 1.37
C ILE A 522 -9.12 12.79 0.85
N ALA A 523 -10.28 12.79 1.49
CA ALA A 523 -11.44 12.00 1.07
C ALA A 523 -11.93 12.40 -0.32
N ARG A 524 -11.97 13.70 -0.65
CA ARG A 524 -12.33 14.19 -2.00
C ARG A 524 -11.36 13.69 -3.07
N TYR A 525 -10.05 13.73 -2.81
CA TYR A 525 -9.06 13.16 -3.73
C TYR A 525 -9.11 11.62 -3.81
N SER A 526 -9.45 10.96 -2.70
CA SER A 526 -9.69 9.51 -2.68
C SER A 526 -10.88 9.14 -3.58
N LEU A 527 -11.99 9.88 -3.50
CA LEU A 527 -13.15 9.68 -4.37
C LEU A 527 -12.78 9.85 -5.86
N LEU A 528 -12.03 10.89 -6.20
CA LEU A 528 -11.46 11.08 -7.54
C LEU A 528 -10.65 9.86 -8.02
N ALA A 529 -9.82 9.29 -7.13
CA ALA A 529 -9.02 8.11 -7.42
C ALA A 529 -9.89 6.86 -7.64
N ARG A 530 -10.90 6.64 -6.77
CA ARG A 530 -11.85 5.51 -6.88
C ARG A 530 -12.73 5.57 -8.12
N ARG A 531 -12.88 6.75 -8.72
CA ARG A 531 -13.55 6.97 -10.01
C ARG A 531 -12.60 6.94 -11.21
N GLY A 532 -11.30 6.75 -11.00
CA GLY A 532 -10.29 6.75 -12.07
C GLY A 532 -10.09 8.10 -12.75
N LYS A 533 -10.42 9.21 -12.06
CA LYS A 533 -10.31 10.60 -12.58
C LYS A 533 -9.12 11.38 -12.01
N LEU A 534 -8.39 10.79 -11.08
CA LEU A 534 -7.28 11.45 -10.41
C LEU A 534 -6.17 11.86 -11.40
N LEU A 535 -5.68 10.94 -12.24
CA LEU A 535 -4.59 11.25 -13.17
C LEU A 535 -4.95 12.38 -14.14
N ASP A 536 -6.18 12.37 -14.66
CA ASP A 536 -6.71 13.42 -15.53
C ASP A 536 -6.71 14.78 -14.82
N ALA A 537 -7.14 14.84 -13.55
CA ALA A 537 -7.17 16.07 -12.76
C ALA A 537 -5.76 16.66 -12.54
N PHE A 538 -4.75 15.80 -12.45
CA PHE A 538 -3.35 16.22 -12.37
C PHE A 538 -2.69 16.39 -13.75
N GLY A 539 -3.39 16.15 -14.87
CA GLY A 539 -2.82 16.22 -16.21
C GLY A 539 -1.67 15.23 -16.44
N ILE A 540 -1.69 14.10 -15.73
CA ILE A 540 -0.77 12.99 -15.94
C ILE A 540 -1.34 12.17 -17.09
N ALA A 541 -0.62 12.11 -18.22
CA ALA A 541 -1.10 11.37 -19.38
C ALA A 541 -1.22 9.88 -19.05
N PRO A 542 -2.32 9.22 -19.43
CA PRO A 542 -2.45 7.78 -19.25
C PRO A 542 -1.38 7.07 -20.06
N ALA A 543 -0.88 5.95 -19.54
CA ALA A 543 0.03 5.08 -20.27
C ALA A 543 -0.67 4.63 -21.56
N ARG A 544 -0.05 4.90 -22.70
CA ARG A 544 -0.58 4.50 -24.01
C ARG A 544 0.23 3.34 -24.54
N LEU A 545 -0.45 2.45 -25.26
CA LEU A 545 0.22 1.54 -26.17
C LEU A 545 0.82 2.40 -27.28
N ASP A 546 2.14 2.49 -27.37
CA ASP A 546 2.78 2.99 -28.58
C ASP A 546 2.22 2.17 -29.75
N GLN A 547 1.66 2.84 -30.76
CA GLN A 547 1.24 2.19 -31.99
C GLN A 547 2.51 1.73 -32.72
N GLN A 548 2.98 0.51 -32.41
CA GLN A 548 4.06 -0.17 -33.11
C GLN A 548 3.53 -1.22 -34.07
#